data_AF-A0A7X8SQG9-F1
#
_entry.id   AF-A0A7X8SQG9-F1
#
_cell.length_a   1.000
_cell.length_b   1.000
_cell.length_c   1.000
_cell.angle_alpha   90.00
_cell.angle_beta   90.00
_cell.angle_gamma   90.00
#
_symmetry.space_group_name_H-M   'P 1'
#
loop_
_entity.id
_entity.type
_entity.pdbx_description
1 polymer ?
#
loop_
_entity_poly.entity_id
_entity_poly.type
_entity_poly.pdbx_seq_one_letter_code
_entity_poly.pdbx_strand_id
1 'polypeptide(L)' 'MSNVKSCPTCGGASKVKEVDSVVEYESLQNSELEKKIVQLKKAMMKYKEKSEALEAELKALKSK' A
#
# COMPACT_ATOMS: atom_id res chain seq x y z
N MET A 1 -1.23 -6.43 5.45
CA MET A 1 -0.41 -6.10 4.25
C MET A 1 0.12 -7.39 3.66
N SER A 2 0.22 -7.52 2.33
CA SER A 2 0.80 -8.73 1.71
C SER A 2 2.27 -8.87 2.12
N ASN A 3 2.70 -10.07 2.55
CA ASN A 3 4.10 -10.37 2.80
C ASN A 3 4.79 -10.56 1.44
N VAL A 4 5.59 -9.60 1.00
CA VAL A 4 6.29 -9.63 -0.30
C VAL A 4 7.76 -9.88 -0.05
N LYS A 5 8.31 -10.92 -0.67
CA LYS A 5 9.74 -11.25 -0.62
C LYS A 5 10.25 -11.62 -2.00
N SER A 6 11.56 -11.58 -2.19
CA SER A 6 12.19 -12.14 -3.38
C SER A 6 12.03 -13.66 -3.37
N CYS A 7 11.61 -14.22 -4.50
CA CYS A 7 11.58 -15.66 -4.70
C CYS A 7 13.02 -16.19 -4.66
N PRO A 8 13.31 -17.22 -3.83
CA PRO A 8 14.66 -17.78 -3.72
C PRO A 8 15.13 -18.46 -5.02
N THR A 9 14.21 -18.86 -5.90
CA THR A 9 14.52 -19.61 -7.13
C THR A 9 14.84 -18.71 -8.32
N CYS A 10 14.06 -17.64 -8.52
CA CYS A 10 14.18 -16.76 -9.70
C CYS A 10 14.50 -15.29 -9.36
N GLY A 11 14.59 -14.93 -8.08
CA GLY A 11 14.88 -13.56 -7.62
C GLY A 11 13.73 -12.56 -7.78
N GLY A 12 12.64 -12.93 -8.48
CA GLY A 12 11.49 -12.07 -8.72
C GLY A 12 10.68 -11.75 -7.46
N ALA A 13 10.06 -10.57 -7.42
CA ALA A 13 9.18 -10.18 -6.31
C ALA A 13 7.94 -11.08 -6.27
N SER A 14 7.70 -11.70 -5.12
CA SER A 14 6.61 -12.66 -4.93
C SER A 14 5.91 -12.41 -3.60
N LYS A 15 4.60 -12.65 -3.60
CA LYS A 15 3.81 -12.71 -2.38
C LYS A 15 4.03 -14.07 -1.74
N VAL A 16 4.39 -14.05 -0.46
CA VAL A 16 4.61 -15.25 0.34
C VAL A 16 3.32 -15.61 1.05
N LYS A 17 2.86 -16.85 0.84
CA LYS A 17 1.76 -17.47 1.57
C LYS A 17 2.31 -18.69 2.30
N GLU A 18 1.83 -18.92 3.51
CA GLU A 18 2.14 -20.12 4.27
C GLU A 18 0.83 -20.90 4.41
N VAL A 19 0.79 -22.08 3.80
CA VAL A 19 -0.37 -22.98 3.81
C VAL A 19 0.15 -24.34 4.23
N ASP A 20 -0.41 -24.90 5.30
CA ASP A 20 -0.08 -26.24 5.79
C ASP A 20 1.43 -26.50 6.00
N SER A 21 2.14 -25.52 6.57
CA SER A 21 3.60 -25.52 6.81
C SER A 21 4.47 -25.51 5.54
N VAL A 22 3.87 -25.29 4.38
CA VAL A 22 4.57 -25.10 3.10
C VAL A 22 4.56 -23.61 2.74
N VAL A 23 5.75 -23.09 2.43
CA VAL A 23 5.92 -21.70 1.99
C VAL A 23 5.73 -21.63 0.48
N GLU A 24 4.63 -21.03 0.04
CA GLU A 24 4.34 -20.78 -1.36
C GLU A 24 4.75 -19.36 -1.77
N TYR A 25 5.42 -19.27 -2.91
CA TYR A 25 5.81 -18.01 -3.54
C TYR A 25 4.92 -17.76 -4.77
N GLU A 26 3.97 -16.86 -4.63
CA GLU A 26 3.09 -16.43 -5.71
C GLU A 26 3.68 -15.21 -6.41
N SER A 27 3.94 -15.29 -7.71
CA SER A 27 4.53 -14.17 -8.44
C SER A 27 3.59 -12.96 -8.45
N LEU A 28 4.13 -11.77 -8.20
CA LEU A 28 3.36 -10.53 -8.32
C LEU A 28 3.15 -10.21 -9.79
N GLN A 29 1.92 -10.37 -10.26
CA GLN A 29 1.53 -10.01 -11.62
C GLN A 29 1.28 -8.51 -11.76
N ASN A 30 1.48 -7.97 -12.96
CA ASN A 30 1.29 -6.56 -13.28
C ASN A 30 -0.11 -6.05 -12.89
N SER A 31 -1.15 -6.85 -13.13
CA SER A 31 -2.55 -6.49 -12.82
C SER A 31 -2.83 -6.34 -11.31
N GLU A 32 -2.14 -7.10 -10.45
CA GLU A 32 -2.25 -6.96 -8.99
C GLU A 32 -1.49 -5.71 -8.51
N LEU A 33 -0.32 -5.45 -9.08
CA LEU A 33 0.46 -4.24 -8.81
C LEU A 33 -0.32 -2.97 -9.20
N GLU A 34 -0.93 -2.95 -10.38
CA GLU A 34 -1.76 -1.83 -10.86
C GLU A 34 -2.92 -1.55 -9.90
N LYS A 35 -3.64 -2.59 -9.46
CA LYS A 35 -4.72 -2.45 -8.47
C LYS A 35 -4.24 -1.84 -7.15
N LYS A 36 -3.09 -2.30 -6.64
CA LYS A 36 -2.49 -1.77 -5.40
C LYS A 36 -2.03 -0.32 -5.55
N ILE A 37 -1.46 0.04 -6.69
CA ILE A 37 -1.08 1.44 -6.99
C ILE A 37 -2.31 2.34 -7.00
N VAL A 38 -3.41 1.91 -7.61
CA VAL A 38 -4.67 2.68 -7.62
C VAL A 38 -5.22 2.85 -6.19
N GLN A 39 -5.19 1.79 -5.39
CA GLN A 39 -5.61 1.86 -3.98
C GLN A 39 -4.74 2.85 -3.17
N LEU A 40 -3.42 2.83 -3.36
CA LEU A 40 -2.49 3.77 -2.71
C LEU A 40 -2.76 5.22 -3.10
N LYS A 41 -2.95 5.51 -4.40
CA LYS A 41 -3.27 6.85 -4.87
C LYS A 41 -4.57 7.38 -4.24
N LYS A 42 -5.61 6.54 -4.17
CA LYS A 42 -6.88 6.90 -3.53
C LYS A 42 -6.71 7.18 -2.03
N ALA A 43 -5.92 6.37 -1.33
CA ALA A 43 -5.64 6.60 0.09
C ALA A 43 -4.88 7.92 0.30
N MET A 44 -3.85 8.18 -0.51
CA MET A 44 -3.08 9.43 -0.44
C MET A 44 -3.94 10.66 -0.68
N MET A 45 -4.84 10.64 -1.68
CA MET A 45 -5.78 11.75 -1.91
C MET A 45 -6.65 12.02 -0.69
N LYS A 46 -7.24 10.98 -0.09
CA LYS A 46 -8.05 11.13 1.13
C LYS A 46 -7.26 11.72 2.30
N TYR A 47 -6.00 11.32 2.48
CA TYR A 47 -5.15 11.89 3.52
C TYR A 47 -4.80 13.35 3.23
N LYS A 48 -4.53 13.68 1.96
CA LYS A 48 -4.26 15.06 1.54
C LYS A 48 -5.46 15.97 1.84
N GLU A 49 -6.67 15.57 1.43
CA GLU A 49 -7.91 16.32 1.70
C GLU A 49 -8.13 16.54 3.20
N LYS A 50 -7.91 15.51 4.02
CA LYS A 50 -8.00 15.64 5.49
C LYS A 50 -6.94 16.59 6.06
N SER A 51 -5.70 16.52 5.54
CA SER A 51 -4.62 17.40 5.97
C SER A 51 -4.93 18.86 5.64
N GLU A 52 -5.42 19.14 4.43
CA GLU A 52 -5.80 20.48 4.00
C GLU A 52 -6.97 21.04 4.84
N ALA A 53 -7.96 20.21 5.16
CA ALA A 53 -9.05 20.60 6.07
C ALA A 53 -8.54 20.94 7.47
N LEU A 54 -7.67 20.10 8.04
CA LEU A 54 -7.06 20.32 9.35
C LEU A 54 -6.18 21.58 9.38
N GLU A 55 -5.43 21.86 8.31
CA GLU A 55 -4.63 23.07 8.18
C GLU A 55 -5.50 24.33 8.15
N ALA A 56 -6.64 24.29 7.43
CA ALA A 56 -7.60 25.39 7.41
C ALA A 56 -8.21 25.65 8.80
N GLU A 57 -8.61 24.59 9.52
CA GLU A 57 -9.12 24.68 10.89
C GLU A 57 -8.08 25.24 11.86
N LEU A 58 -6.83 24.76 11.80
CA LEU A 58 -5.74 25.27 12.62
C LEU A 58 -5.44 26.75 12.36
N LYS A 59 -5.51 27.17 11.09
CA LYS A 59 -5.32 28.59 10.73
C LYS A 59 -6.43 29.45 11.32
N ALA A 60 -7.67 29.01 11.26
CA ALA A 60 -8.81 29.70 11.87
C ALA A 60 -8.69 29.82 13.40
N LEU A 61 -8.21 28.75 14.07
CA LEU A 61 -7.98 28.75 15.52
C LEU A 61 -6.79 29.63 15.94
N LYS A 62 -5.70 29.65 15.16
CA LYS A 62 -4.52 30.48 15.43
C LYS A 62 -4.70 31.97 15.10
N SER A 63 -5.75 32.31 14.36
CA SER A 63 -6.09 33.70 14.02
C SER A 63 -7.10 34.33 15.00
N LYS A 64 -7.52 33.59 16.02
CA LYS A 64 -8.23 34.08 17.20
C LYS A 64 -7.23 34.34 18.32
#